data_AF-A0A382PVP5-F1
#
_entry.id   AF-A0A382PVP5-F1
#
_cell.length_a   1.000
_cell.length_b   1.000
_cell.length_c   1.000
_cell.angle_alpha   90.00
_cell.angle_beta   90.00
_cell.angle_gamma   90.00
#
_symmetry.space_group_name_H-M   'P 1'
#
loop_
_entity.id
_entity.type
_entity.pdbx_description
1 polymer ?
#
loop_
_entity_poly.entity_id
_entity_poly.type
_entity_poly.pdbx_seq_one_letter_code
_entity_poly.pdbx_strand_id
1 'polypeptide(L)' 'MSIVLSRETLGSLPDHVSRPQYKYNDLEPGIIHIGYGNFHRVHQSLYMDDLFNRGLDLDWAIVGSGVRPHDSKIREI' A
#
# COMPACT_ATOMS: atom_id res chain seq x y z
N MET A 1 -6.34 -5.84 -23.24
CA MET A 1 -6.59 -6.87 -22.21
C MET A 1 -6.34 -6.23 -20.85
N SER A 2 -7.15 -6.53 -19.84
CA SER A 2 -6.88 -6.09 -18.46
C SER A 2 -5.80 -6.95 -17.82
N ILE A 3 -4.99 -6.35 -16.94
CA ILE A 3 -3.97 -7.03 -16.14
C ILE A 3 -4.47 -6.97 -14.69
N VAL A 4 -4.54 -8.12 -14.02
CA VAL A 4 -4.85 -8.16 -12.58
C VAL A 4 -3.66 -7.58 -11.83
N LEU A 5 -3.87 -6.59 -10.95
CA LEU A 5 -2.79 -5.99 -10.17
C LEU A 5 -2.39 -6.94 -9.03
N SER A 6 -1.14 -7.42 -9.06
CA SER A 6 -0.52 -8.21 -8.01
C SER A 6 0.99 -7.97 -8.01
N ARG A 7 1.72 -8.56 -7.06
CA ARG A 7 3.19 -8.46 -7.03
C ARG A 7 3.83 -9.11 -8.25
N GLU A 8 3.25 -10.21 -8.72
CA GLU A 8 3.71 -10.99 -9.87
C GLU A 8 3.51 -10.24 -11.19
N THR A 9 2.48 -9.40 -11.28
CA THR A 9 2.13 -8.67 -12.51
C THR A 9 2.62 -7.22 -12.54
N LEU A 10 3.27 -6.73 -11.48
CA LEU A 10 3.74 -5.34 -11.35
C LEU A 10 4.71 -4.95 -12.48
N GLY A 11 5.57 -5.89 -12.89
CA GLY A 11 6.50 -5.71 -14.02
C GLY A 11 5.83 -5.65 -15.40
N SER A 12 4.58 -6.13 -15.51
CA SER A 12 3.83 -6.19 -16.76
C SER A 12 2.91 -4.97 -16.97
N LEU A 13 2.87 -4.04 -16.02
CA LEU A 13 2.07 -2.82 -16.15
C LEU A 13 2.60 -1.92 -17.28
N PRO A 14 1.75 -1.09 -17.92
CA PRO A 14 2.20 -0.12 -18.90
C PRO A 14 3.24 0.86 -18.35
N ASP A 15 4.15 1.34 -19.20
CA ASP A 15 5.29 2.19 -18.78
C ASP A 15 4.88 3.50 -18.09
N HIS A 16 3.72 4.06 -18.44
CA HIS A 16 3.21 5.30 -17.86
C HIS A 16 2.65 5.14 -16.45
N VAL A 17 2.49 3.91 -15.95
CA VAL A 17 2.02 3.65 -14.59
C VAL A 17 3.22 3.65 -13.65
N SER A 18 3.20 4.56 -12.67
CA SER A 18 4.24 4.64 -11.64
C SER A 18 4.26 3.37 -10.78
N ARG A 19 5.44 2.97 -10.32
CA ARG A 19 5.66 1.76 -9.52
C ARG A 19 6.50 2.11 -8.30
N PRO A 20 6.29 1.45 -7.15
CA PRO A 20 7.21 1.53 -6.02
C PRO A 20 8.65 1.23 -6.45
N GLN A 21 9.58 2.09 -6.06
CA GLN A 21 11.03 1.95 -6.30
C GLN A 21 11.74 1.25 -5.13
N TYR A 22 11.03 1.03 -4.02
CA TYR A 22 11.50 0.30 -2.84
C TYR A 22 11.06 -1.17 -2.90
N LYS A 23 11.78 -2.05 -2.20
CA LYS A 23 11.36 -3.45 -2.06
C LYS A 23 10.41 -3.55 -0.87
N TYR A 24 9.26 -4.16 -1.09
CA TYR A 24 8.27 -4.35 -0.03
C TYR A 24 8.77 -5.18 1.16
N ASN A 25 9.78 -6.04 0.96
CA ASN A 25 10.41 -6.84 2.02
C ASN A 25 11.34 -6.01 2.93
N ASP A 26 11.71 -4.79 2.52
CA ASP A 26 12.55 -3.89 3.32
C ASP A 26 11.71 -3.05 4.30
N LEU A 27 10.38 -3.16 4.24
CA LEU A 27 9.45 -2.40 5.08
C LEU A 27 9.19 -3.12 6.41
N GLU A 28 9.27 -2.39 7.52
CA GLU A 28 8.88 -2.86 8.85
C GLU A 28 7.60 -2.13 9.34
N PRO A 29 6.65 -2.85 9.96
CA PRO A 29 5.45 -2.23 10.52
C PRO A 29 5.75 -1.23 11.66
N GLY A 30 5.28 0.01 11.51
CA GLY A 30 5.36 1.06 12.55
C GLY A 30 4.03 1.76 12.87
N ILE A 31 3.01 1.59 12.02
CA ILE A 31 1.70 2.25 12.17
C ILE A 31 0.58 1.21 12.15
N ILE A 32 -0.31 1.25 13.15
CA ILE A 32 -1.62 0.60 13.06
C ILE A 32 -2.66 1.66 12.69
N HIS A 33 -3.34 1.48 11.55
CA HIS A 33 -4.40 2.38 11.10
C HIS A 33 -5.78 1.76 11.28
N ILE A 34 -6.60 2.31 12.17
CA ILE A 34 -7.99 1.87 12.41
C ILE A 34 -8.94 2.64 11.49
N GLY A 35 -9.69 1.91 10.65
CA GLY A 35 -10.61 2.51 9.68
C GLY A 35 -9.97 2.66 8.29
N TYR A 36 -9.45 1.56 7.75
CA TYR A 36 -8.74 1.51 6.47
C TYR A 36 -9.68 1.75 5.26
N GLY A 37 -9.96 3.01 4.95
CA GLY A 37 -10.87 3.43 3.88
C GLY A 37 -10.19 4.16 2.71
N ASN A 38 -10.99 4.66 1.76
CA ASN A 38 -10.49 5.37 0.57
C ASN A 38 -9.66 6.60 0.93
N PHE A 39 -10.13 7.42 1.88
CA PHE A 39 -9.43 8.64 2.29
C PHE A 39 -8.04 8.33 2.84
N HIS A 40 -7.90 7.26 3.62
CA HIS A 40 -6.61 6.87 4.14
C HIS A 40 -5.61 6.51 3.04
N ARG A 41 -6.05 5.70 2.07
CA ARG A 41 -5.21 5.24 0.96
C ARG A 41 -4.74 6.38 0.06
N VAL A 42 -5.57 7.39 -0.17
CA VAL A 42 -5.22 8.53 -1.04
C VAL A 42 -4.52 9.68 -0.30
N HIS A 43 -4.42 9.62 1.02
CA HIS A 43 -3.83 10.68 1.84
C HIS A 43 -2.62 10.17 2.63
N GLN A 44 -2.81 9.44 3.74
CA GLN A 44 -1.66 9.05 4.58
C GLN A 44 -0.79 7.97 3.92
N SER A 45 -1.40 6.97 3.28
CA SER A 45 -0.61 5.92 2.60
C SER A 45 0.22 6.48 1.44
N LEU A 46 -0.27 7.53 0.77
CA LEU A 46 0.41 8.17 -0.34
C LEU A 46 1.70 8.88 0.12
N TYR A 47 1.65 9.60 1.24
CA TYR A 47 2.86 10.20 1.81
C TYR A 47 3.88 9.16 2.30
N MET A 48 3.41 8.04 2.85
CA MET A 48 4.33 6.95 3.22
C MET A 48 4.99 6.33 1.99
N ASP A 49 4.24 6.09 0.91
CA ASP A 49 4.80 5.61 -0.37
C ASP A 49 5.87 6.57 -0.91
N ASP A 50 5.64 7.89 -0.88
CA ASP A 50 6.62 8.90 -1.26
C ASP A 50 7.91 8.85 -0.42
N LEU A 51 7.80 8.65 0.90
CA LEU A 51 8.95 8.51 1.81
C LEU A 51 9.74 7.24 1.50
N PHE A 52 9.04 6.11 1.32
CA PHE A 52 9.67 4.82 1.01
C PHE A 52 10.39 4.86 -0.33
N ASN A 53 9.79 5.52 -1.35
CA ASN A 53 10.43 5.73 -2.66
C ASN A 53 11.72 6.57 -2.58
N ARG A 54 11.88 7.36 -1.52
CA ARG A 54 13.11 8.12 -1.22
C ARG A 54 14.09 7.35 -0.32
N GLY A 55 13.77 6.11 0.05
CA GLY A 55 14.57 5.29 0.96
C GLY A 55 14.51 5.75 2.43
N LEU A 56 13.46 6.48 2.82
CA LEU A 56 13.27 7.03 4.15
C LEU A 56 12.18 6.27 4.91
N ASP A 57 12.27 6.27 6.24
CA ASP A 57 11.21 5.85 7.18
C ASP A 57 10.65 4.44 6.91
N LEU A 58 11.47 3.52 6.39
CA LEU A 58 11.05 2.16 6.02
C LEU A 58 10.49 1.35 7.20
N ASP A 59 10.68 1.81 8.44
CA ASP A 59 10.16 1.27 9.68
C ASP A 59 8.75 1.79 10.06
N TRP A 60 8.14 2.62 9.22
CA TRP A 60 6.81 3.20 9.43
C TRP A 60 5.72 2.58 8.55
N ALA A 61 5.90 1.34 8.08
CA ALA A 61 4.90 0.69 7.25
C ALA A 61 3.55 0.54 7.99
N ILE A 62 2.47 0.63 7.21
CA ILE A 62 1.10 0.68 7.75
C ILE A 62 0.48 -0.71 7.77
N VAL A 63 -0.03 -1.10 8.94
CA VAL A 63 -0.94 -2.24 9.11
C VAL A 63 -2.36 -1.71 9.22
N GLY A 64 -3.17 -1.97 8.19
CA GLY A 64 -4.59 -1.64 8.20
C GLY A 64 -5.38 -2.53 9.17
N SER A 65 -6.27 -1.93 9.95
CA SER A 65 -7.14 -2.62 10.90
C SER A 65 -8.61 -2.23 10.69
N GLY A 66 -9.44 -3.26 10.56
CA GLY A 66 -10.89 -3.17 10.49
C GLY A 66 -11.50 -3.65 11.80
N VAL A 67 -12.37 -2.85 12.39
CA VAL A 67 -12.99 -3.13 13.71
C VAL A 67 -14.50 -3.33 13.60
N ARG A 68 -15.06 -3.23 12.38
CA ARG A 68 -16.47 -3.43 12.10
C ARG A 68 -16.66 -4.55 11.08
N PRO A 69 -17.80 -5.26 11.09
CA PRO A 69 -18.04 -6.37 10.16
C PRO A 69 -17.91 -5.99 8.67
N HIS A 70 -18.26 -4.76 8.28
CA HIS A 70 -18.14 -4.33 6.88
C HIS A 70 -16.70 -4.11 6.41
N ASP A 71 -15.75 -3.96 7.33
CA ASP A 71 -14.33 -3.78 7.00
C ASP A 71 -13.72 -5.06 6.44
N SER A 72 -14.35 -6.24 6.68
CA SER A 72 -13.84 -7.54 6.21
C SER A 72 -13.65 -7.58 4.70
N LYS A 73 -14.55 -6.93 3.96
CA LYS A 73 -14.50 -6.86 2.50
C LYS A 73 -13.24 -6.16 2.00
N ILE A 74 -12.72 -5.18 2.74
CA ILE A 74 -11.53 -4.43 2.34
C ILE A 74 -10.26 -5.29 2.50
N ARG A 75 -10.26 -6.24 3.45
CA ARG A 75 -9.15 -7.18 3.66
C ARG A 75 -9.09 -8.28 2.59
N GLU A 76 -10.22 -8.62 1.98
CA GLU A 76 -10.35 -9.70 1.00
C GLU A 76 -10.03 -9.27 -0.45
N ILE A 77 -9.83 -7.96 -0.66
CA ILE A 77 -9.40 -7.35 -1.94
C ILE A 77 -7.87 -7.36 -2.00
#